data_AF-A0ABD6LZD5-F1
#
_entry.id   AF-A0ABD6LZD5-F1
#
_cell.length_a   1.000
_cell.length_b   1.000
_cell.length_c   1.000
_cell.angle_alpha   90.00
_cell.angle_beta   90.00
_cell.angle_gamma   90.00
#
_symmetry.space_group_name_H-M   'P 1'
#
loop_
_entity.id
_entity.type
_entity.pdbx_description
1 polymer ?
#
loop_
_entity_poly.entity_id
_entity_poly.type
_entity_poly.pdbx_seq_one_letter_code
_entity_poly.pdbx_strand_id
1 'polypeptide(L)' 'MINVLFFIFSVVAGIIMAELAYFSLLITDYFIRGSFDFSLPEVLHNLKVGGGGGFIIGIGIVLCRLFKIKGF' A
#
# COMPACT_ATOMS: atom_id res chain seq x y z
N MET A 1 -10.65 -13.36 15.39
CA MET A 1 -9.19 -13.08 15.34
C MET A 1 -8.63 -13.14 13.93
N ILE A 2 -8.95 -14.16 13.11
CA ILE A 2 -8.40 -14.29 11.75
C ILE A 2 -8.68 -13.06 10.85
N ASN A 3 -9.87 -12.46 10.91
CA ASN A 3 -10.20 -11.29 10.07
C ASN A 3 -9.36 -10.05 10.38
N VAL A 4 -8.99 -9.85 11.64
CA VAL A 4 -8.14 -8.73 12.07
C VAL A 4 -6.72 -8.91 11.56
N LEU A 5 -6.20 -10.14 11.56
CA LEU A 5 -4.89 -10.47 10.99
C LEU A 5 -4.84 -10.18 9.48
N PHE A 6 -5.86 -10.59 8.72
CA PHE A 6 -5.95 -10.31 7.29
C PHE A 6 -6.07 -8.81 7.00
N PHE A 7 -6.80 -8.08 7.85
CA PHE A 7 -6.92 -6.64 7.75
C PHE A 7 -5.57 -5.95 7.96
N ILE A 8 -4.85 -6.29 9.04
CA ILE A 8 -3.50 -5.74 9.31
C ILE A 8 -2.55 -6.09 8.16
N PHE A 9 -2.59 -7.33 7.67
CA PHE A 9 -1.76 -7.76 6.55
C PHE A 9 -2.04 -6.96 5.27
N SER A 10 -3.31 -6.67 4.98
CA SER A 10 -3.71 -5.84 3.84
C SER A 10 -3.18 -4.41 3.94
N VAL A 11 -3.24 -3.81 5.14
CA VAL A 11 -2.71 -2.46 5.38
C VAL A 11 -1.19 -2.44 5.22
N VAL A 12 -0.48 -3.41 5.81
CA VAL A 12 0.98 -3.53 5.70
C VAL A 12 1.40 -3.78 4.25
N ALA A 13 0.73 -4.66 3.53
CA ALA A 13 0.98 -4.91 2.12
C ALA A 13 0.76 -3.66 1.25
N GLY A 14 -0.29 -2.88 1.54
CA GLY A 14 -0.56 -1.60 0.87
C GLY A 14 0.55 -0.58 1.08
N ILE A 15 1.10 -0.48 2.29
CA ILE A 15 2.24 0.40 2.61
C ILE A 15 3.50 -0.05 1.86
N ILE A 16 3.82 -1.35 1.90
CA ILE A 16 5.00 -1.90 1.21
C ILE A 16 4.90 -1.66 -0.30
N MET A 17 3.73 -1.89 -0.90
CA MET A 17 3.51 -1.65 -2.34
C MET A 17 3.67 -0.17 -2.71
N ALA A 18 3.22 0.75 -1.86
CA ALA A 18 3.38 2.18 -2.10
C ALA A 18 4.85 2.63 -2.00
N GLU A 19 5.62 2.11 -1.03
CA GLU A 19 7.06 2.36 -0.96
C GLU A 19 7.80 1.77 -2.16
N LEU A 20 7.43 0.56 -2.59
CA LEU A 20 8.05 -0.10 -3.73
C LEU A 20 7.76 0.65 -5.05
N ALA A 21 6.55 1.21 -5.18
CA ALA A 21 6.19 2.08 -6.29
C ALA A 21 6.93 3.43 -6.25
N TYR A 22 7.14 4.01 -5.07
CA TYR A 22 7.95 5.22 -4.94
C TYR A 22 9.41 4.94 -5.31
N PHE A 23 9.96 3.80 -4.86
CA PHE A 23 11.33 3.42 -5.16
C PHE A 23 11.55 3.18 -6.66
N SER A 24 10.58 2.56 -7.35
CA SER A 24 10.65 2.38 -8.80
C SER A 24 10.56 3.70 -9.56
N LEU A 25 9.74 4.65 -9.10
CA LEU A 25 9.70 6.00 -9.63
C LEU A 25 11.03 6.74 -9.40
N LEU A 26 11.62 6.60 -8.21
CA LEU A 26 12.89 7.23 -7.86
C LEU A 26 14.05 6.71 -8.75
N ILE A 27 14.08 5.39 -9.02
CA ILE A 27 15.04 4.80 -9.97
C ILE A 27 14.81 5.35 -11.37
N THR A 28 13.56 5.45 -11.81
CA THR A 28 13.22 5.96 -13.14
C THR A 28 13.63 7.43 -13.28
N ASP A 29 13.36 8.24 -12.26
CA ASP A 29 13.75 9.66 -12.26
C ASP A 29 15.27 9.82 -12.24
N TYR A 30 16.00 8.96 -11.51
CA TYR A 30 17.46 8.90 -11.57
C TYR A 30 17.98 8.64 -12.99
N PHE A 31 17.37 7.70 -13.73
CA PHE A 31 17.74 7.43 -15.12
C PHE A 31 17.42 8.61 -16.06
N ILE A 32 16.38 9.40 -15.78
CA ILE A 32 15.93 10.50 -16.64
C ILE A 32 16.68 11.81 -16.35
N ARG A 33 16.84 12.17 -15.07
CA ARG A 33 17.39 13.46 -14.62
C ARG A 33 18.84 13.38 -14.12
N GLY A 34 19.32 12.20 -13.73
CA GLY A 34 20.67 12.03 -13.19
C GLY A 34 20.88 12.58 -11.78
N SER A 35 19.84 13.06 -11.11
CA SER A 35 19.86 13.59 -9.74
C SER A 35 18.91 12.82 -8.82
N PHE A 36 19.34 12.56 -7.58
CA PHE A 36 18.49 11.99 -6.54
C PHE A 36 17.83 13.14 -5.76
N ASP A 37 16.59 13.49 -6.11
CA ASP A 37 15.77 14.36 -5.26
C ASP A 37 14.90 13.50 -4.35
N PHE A 38 15.34 13.34 -3.11
CA PHE A 38 14.60 12.57 -2.11
C PHE A 38 13.66 13.49 -1.34
N SER A 39 12.38 13.48 -1.70
CA SER A 39 11.38 14.38 -1.12
C SER A 39 10.64 13.70 0.05
N LEU A 40 10.97 14.08 1.28
CA LEU A 40 10.24 13.70 2.50
C LEU A 40 8.71 13.89 2.42
N PRO A 41 8.16 14.98 1.86
CA PRO A 41 6.72 15.12 1.71
C PRO A 41 6.10 14.11 0.73
N GLU A 42 6.83 13.65 -0.28
CA GLU A 42 6.35 12.60 -1.20
C GLU A 42 6.30 11.24 -0.52
N VAL A 43 7.28 10.91 0.32
CA VAL A 43 7.26 9.68 1.13
C VAL A 43 6.04 9.67 2.06
N LEU A 44 5.76 10.80 2.73
CA LEU A 44 4.60 10.93 3.63
C LEU A 44 3.27 10.82 2.87
N HIS A 45 3.22 11.39 1.66
CA HIS A 45 2.07 11.27 0.77
C HIS A 45 1.86 9.81 0.33
N ASN A 46 2.92 9.13 -0.12
CA ASN A 46 2.85 7.74 -0.57
C ASN A 46 2.52 6.77 0.57
N LEU A 47 3.01 7.02 1.78
CA LEU A 47 2.61 6.28 2.97
C LEU A 47 1.11 6.42 3.23
N LYS A 48 0.56 7.64 3.08
CA LYS A 48 -0.86 7.92 3.27
C LYS A 48 -1.72 7.25 2.20
N VAL A 49 -1.25 7.24 0.94
CA VAL A 49 -1.91 6.55 -0.19
C VAL A 49 -1.87 5.04 0.01
N GLY A 50 -0.72 4.47 0.38
CA GLY A 50 -0.54 3.04 0.63
C GLY A 50 -1.37 2.54 1.82
N GLY A 51 -1.38 3.30 2.91
CA GLY A 51 -2.23 3.02 4.07
C GLY A 51 -3.72 3.11 3.74
N GLY A 52 -4.14 4.14 3.00
CA GLY A 52 -5.52 4.29 2.53
C GLY A 52 -5.97 3.16 1.61
N GLY A 53 -5.14 2.79 0.62
CA GLY A 53 -5.42 1.66 -0.28
C GLY A 53 -5.49 0.33 0.46
N GLY A 54 -4.53 0.06 1.33
CA GLY A 54 -4.50 -1.15 2.16
C GLY A 54 -5.69 -1.25 3.13
N PHE A 55 -6.19 -0.11 3.62
CA PHE A 55 -7.39 -0.03 4.46
C PHE A 55 -8.67 -0.36 3.70
N ILE A 56 -8.86 0.19 2.49
CA ILE A 56 -10.02 -0.10 1.63
C ILE A 56 -10.05 -1.59 1.27
N ILE A 57 -8.91 -2.16 0.87
CA ILE A 57 -8.80 -3.59 0.54
C ILE A 57 -9.07 -4.43 1.80
N GLY A 58 -8.55 -4.02 2.96
CA GLY A 58 -8.79 -4.69 4.22
C GLY A 58 -10.27 -4.74 4.59
N ILE A 59 -10.98 -3.61 4.46
CA ILE A 59 -12.45 -3.56 4.66
C ILE A 59 -13.15 -4.48 3.67
N GLY A 60 -12.75 -4.48 2.40
CA GLY A 60 -13.29 -5.38 1.37
C GLY A 60 -13.17 -6.85 1.77
N ILE A 61 -12.00 -7.29 2.24
CA ILE A 61 -11.77 -8.66 2.71
C ILE A 61 -12.68 -9.00 3.91
N VAL A 62 -12.80 -8.09 4.87
CA VAL A 62 -13.67 -8.28 6.05
C VAL A 62 -15.14 -8.39 5.63
N LEU A 63 -15.61 -7.55 4.70
CA LEU A 63 -16.97 -7.61 4.17
C LEU A 63 -17.24 -8.90 3.39
N CYS A 64 -16.33 -9.31 2.49
CA CYS A 64 -16.46 -10.56 1.73
C CYS A 64 -16.62 -11.78 2.65
N ARG A 65 -15.90 -11.79 3.79
CA ARG A 65 -16.03 -12.84 4.80
C ARG A 65 -17.31 -12.73 5.62
N LEU A 66 -17.77 -11.53 5.95
CA LEU A 66 -19.06 -11.33 6.62
C LEU A 66 -20.22 -11.88 5.79
N PHE A 67 -20.18 -11.67 4.47
CA PHE A 67 -21.17 -12.21 3.53
C PHE A 67 -20.95 -13.68 3.15
N LYS A 68 -19.96 -14.37 3.75
CA LYS A 68 -19.62 -15.78 3.49
C LYS A 68 -19.49 -16.11 2.00
N ILE A 69 -18.87 -15.22 1.23
CA ILE A 69 -18.59 -15.47 -0.19
C ILE A 69 -17.60 -16.64 -0.27
N LYS A 70 -18.04 -17.79 -0.80
CA LYS A 70 -17.19 -18.99 -0.93
C LYS A 70 -16.01 -18.67 -1.86
N GLY A 71 -14.79 -18.72 -1.32
CA GLY A 71 -13.54 -18.49 -2.06
C GLY A 71 -12.61 -17.39 -1.51
N PHE A 72 -12.97 -16.72 -0.41
CA PHE A 72 -12.19 -15.67 0.28
C PHE A 72 -12.05 -15.91 1.80
#